data_AF-A0AAN8IAE9-F1
#
_entry.id   AF-A0AAN8IAE9-F1
#
_cell.length_a   1.000
_cell.length_b   1.000
_cell.length_c   1.000
_cell.angle_alpha   90.00
_cell.angle_beta   90.00
_cell.angle_gamma   90.00
#
_symmetry.space_group_name_H-M   'P 1'
#
loop_
_entity.id
_entity.type
_entity.pdbx_description
1 polymer ?
#
loop_
_entity_poly.entity_id
_entity_poly.type
_entity_poly.pdbx_seq_one_letter_code
_entity_poly.pdbx_strand_id
1 'polypeptide(L)'
;MNSHLFMLNTINRSVDWLRLLQCRRAYCLLSVTNYTNGLIIASWLFSSYGLALDLLFCLSSCLFGIAITGLYLNRPIAMIPDVTYKILISLCALFYGIHEADGAVDNAVYRLTLICIAVVLQFTENYVLFQSLSAIHLQSQQLVQRRPPPSYDQLYIVELCQHSGPCTTAKLTVLERIDEQTRPETPPPCYELAIETLKSSQHTNR
;
A
#
# COMPACT_ATOMS: atom_id res chain seq x y z
N MET A 1 -29.47 -29.23 2.27
CA MET A 1 -28.82 -28.37 1.25
C MET A 1 -27.95 -27.38 2.02
N ASN A 2 -26.62 -27.47 1.90
CA ASN A 2 -25.69 -26.82 2.84
C ASN A 2 -25.55 -25.32 2.58
N SER A 3 -26.34 -24.52 3.30
CA SER A 3 -26.34 -23.05 3.24
C SER A 3 -24.94 -22.45 3.47
N HIS A 4 -24.10 -23.10 4.29
CA HIS A 4 -22.72 -22.68 4.52
C HIS A 4 -21.82 -22.78 3.28
N LEU A 5 -21.98 -23.84 2.47
CA LEU A 5 -21.20 -24.02 1.24
C LEU A 5 -21.60 -23.00 0.18
N PHE A 6 -22.88 -22.66 0.10
CA PHE A 6 -23.37 -21.63 -0.82
C PHE A 6 -22.89 -20.24 -0.40
N MET A 7 -22.94 -19.93 0.90
CA MET A 7 -22.45 -18.66 1.44
C MET A 7 -20.93 -18.52 1.24
N LEU A 8 -20.15 -19.56 1.52
CA LEU A 8 -18.69 -19.56 1.30
C LEU A 8 -18.33 -19.37 -0.17
N ASN A 9 -19.07 -20.03 -1.08
CA ASN A 9 -18.84 -19.92 -2.51
C ASN A 9 -19.22 -18.54 -3.04
N THR A 10 -20.28 -17.92 -2.48
CA THR A 10 -20.68 -16.55 -2.84
C THR A 10 -19.64 -15.53 -2.36
N ILE A 11 -19.07 -15.72 -1.16
CA ILE A 11 -17.99 -14.91 -0.61
C ILE A 11 -16.69 -15.08 -1.42
N ASN A 12 -16.32 -16.31 -1.79
CA ASN A 12 -15.14 -16.53 -2.62
C ASN A 12 -15.31 -15.90 -4.00
N ARG A 13 -16.50 -16.01 -4.59
CA ARG A 13 -16.79 -15.43 -5.89
C ARG A 13 -16.78 -13.91 -5.84
N SER A 14 -17.28 -13.28 -4.77
CA SER A 14 -17.15 -11.83 -4.58
C SER A 14 -15.70 -11.41 -4.38
N VAL A 15 -14.90 -12.19 -3.64
CA VAL A 15 -13.44 -11.98 -3.47
C VAL A 15 -12.70 -12.10 -4.81
N ASP A 16 -13.07 -13.02 -5.69
CA ASP A 16 -12.48 -13.13 -7.02
C ASP A 16 -12.91 -12.00 -7.97
N TRP A 17 -14.16 -11.51 -7.86
CA TRP A 17 -14.57 -10.25 -8.50
C TRP A 17 -13.79 -9.04 -7.97
N LEU A 18 -13.45 -9.04 -6.68
CA LEU A 18 -12.57 -8.05 -6.05
C LEU A 18 -11.11 -8.19 -6.50
N ARG A 19 -10.64 -9.38 -6.88
CA ARG A 19 -9.33 -9.56 -7.54
C ARG A 19 -9.31 -9.02 -8.97
N LEU A 20 -10.43 -9.07 -9.69
CA LEU A 20 -10.59 -8.42 -11.00
C LEU A 20 -10.49 -6.87 -10.90
N LEU A 21 -10.69 -6.30 -9.71
CA LEU A 21 -10.50 -4.89 -9.41
C LEU A 21 -9.03 -4.50 -9.13
N GLN A 22 -8.04 -5.33 -9.49
CA GLN A 22 -6.61 -5.03 -9.32
C GLN A 22 -6.06 -3.85 -10.16
N CYS A 23 -6.91 -3.18 -10.93
CA CYS A 23 -6.54 -1.99 -11.68
C CYS A 23 -6.48 -0.75 -10.78
N ARG A 24 -5.48 0.14 -11.00
CA ARG A 24 -5.37 1.44 -10.27
C ARG A 24 -6.67 2.23 -10.20
N ARG A 25 -7.49 2.18 -11.26
CA ARG A 25 -8.80 2.86 -11.34
C ARG A 25 -9.84 2.28 -10.37
N ALA A 26 -9.80 0.99 -10.16
CA ALA A 26 -10.74 0.30 -9.29
C ALA A 26 -10.44 0.55 -7.81
N TYR A 27 -9.17 0.74 -7.43
CA TYR A 27 -8.82 1.19 -6.07
C TYR A 27 -9.35 2.59 -5.76
N CYS A 28 -9.28 3.53 -6.73
CA CYS A 28 -9.90 4.85 -6.57
C CYS A 28 -11.41 4.75 -6.42
N LEU A 29 -12.06 3.87 -7.18
CA LEU A 29 -13.50 3.69 -7.10
C LEU A 29 -13.91 3.09 -5.74
N LEU A 30 -13.19 2.07 -5.26
CA LEU A 30 -13.35 1.50 -3.92
C LEU A 30 -13.09 2.52 -2.81
N SER A 31 -12.10 3.40 -2.96
CA SER A 31 -11.85 4.44 -1.95
C SER A 31 -12.99 5.47 -1.92
N VAL A 32 -13.54 5.83 -3.09
CA VAL A 32 -14.68 6.74 -3.18
C VAL A 32 -15.93 6.11 -2.57
N THR A 33 -16.24 4.84 -2.87
CA THR A 33 -17.39 4.16 -2.26
C THR A 33 -17.24 4.09 -0.75
N ASN A 34 -16.04 3.79 -0.26
CA ASN A 34 -15.75 3.76 1.17
C ASN A 34 -15.92 5.13 1.85
N TYR A 35 -15.48 6.20 1.18
CA TYR A 35 -15.69 7.57 1.64
C TYR A 35 -17.19 7.90 1.70
N THR A 36 -17.96 7.58 0.66
CA THR A 36 -19.40 7.83 0.63
C THR A 36 -20.14 7.04 1.71
N ASN A 37 -19.77 5.78 1.95
CA ASN A 37 -20.34 4.97 3.02
C ASN A 37 -20.09 5.62 4.39
N GLY A 38 -18.86 6.08 4.64
CA GLY A 38 -18.53 6.78 5.88
C GLY A 38 -19.31 8.08 6.08
N LEU A 39 -19.52 8.84 5.00
CA LEU A 39 -20.34 10.05 5.03
C LEU A 39 -21.82 9.75 5.30
N ILE A 40 -22.38 8.69 4.74
CA ILE A 40 -23.77 8.28 5.00
C ILE A 40 -23.94 7.98 6.49
N ILE A 41 -23.01 7.22 7.09
CA ILE A 41 -23.04 6.91 8.52
C ILE A 41 -22.92 8.18 9.37
N ALA A 42 -21.97 9.06 9.05
CA ALA A 42 -21.78 10.31 9.78
C ALA A 42 -23.00 11.25 9.66
N SER A 43 -23.57 11.35 8.46
CA SER A 43 -24.75 12.17 8.18
C SER A 43 -25.97 11.66 8.95
N TRP A 44 -26.08 10.34 9.08
CA TRP A 44 -27.14 9.72 9.87
C TRP A 44 -26.98 10.02 11.37
N LEU A 45 -25.77 9.85 11.92
CA LEU A 45 -25.52 10.06 13.35
C LEU A 45 -25.71 11.52 13.80
N PHE A 46 -25.30 12.47 12.96
CA PHE A 46 -25.29 13.90 13.29
C PHE A 46 -26.32 14.71 12.51
N SER A 47 -27.33 14.06 11.95
CA SER A 47 -28.41 14.71 11.17
C SER A 47 -29.02 15.92 11.89
N SER A 48 -29.19 15.81 13.21
CA SER A 48 -29.78 16.87 14.05
C SER A 48 -28.81 18.00 14.41
N TYR A 49 -27.50 17.86 14.14
CA TYR A 49 -26.44 18.78 14.56
C TYR A 49 -25.62 19.28 13.36
N GLY A 50 -26.15 20.29 12.65
CA GLY A 50 -25.55 20.81 11.40
C GLY A 50 -24.08 21.22 11.50
N LEU A 51 -23.69 21.98 12.54
CA LEU A 51 -22.29 22.40 12.71
C LEU A 51 -21.33 21.22 12.95
N ALA A 52 -21.78 20.18 13.64
CA ALA A 52 -20.98 18.98 13.87
C ALA A 52 -20.82 18.18 12.57
N LEU A 53 -21.89 18.10 11.77
CA LEU A 53 -21.88 17.43 10.48
C LEU A 53 -20.95 18.12 9.48
N ASP A 54 -20.93 19.46 9.44
CA ASP A 54 -20.00 20.22 8.59
C ASP A 54 -18.53 20.00 8.98
N LEU A 55 -18.24 19.99 10.28
CA LEU A 55 -16.89 19.70 10.79
C LEU A 55 -16.45 18.26 10.44
N LEU A 56 -17.34 17.29 10.60
CA LEU A 56 -17.06 15.89 10.27
C LEU A 56 -16.90 15.68 8.77
N PHE A 57 -17.66 16.41 7.95
CA PHE A 57 -17.49 16.39 6.50
C PHE A 57 -16.10 16.91 6.12
N CYS A 58 -15.69 18.06 6.67
CA CYS A 58 -14.37 18.65 6.45
C CYS A 58 -13.24 17.72 6.90
N LEU A 59 -13.34 17.16 8.11
CA LEU A 59 -12.37 16.21 8.63
C LEU A 59 -12.29 14.96 7.75
N SER A 60 -13.45 14.40 7.35
CA SER A 60 -13.52 13.23 6.50
C SER A 60 -12.92 13.49 5.11
N SER A 61 -13.13 14.66 4.52
CA SER A 61 -12.53 15.04 3.24
C SER A 61 -11.01 15.15 3.34
N CYS A 62 -10.49 15.75 4.42
CA CYS A 62 -9.06 15.85 4.68
C CYS A 62 -8.42 14.46 4.83
N LEU A 63 -9.01 13.60 5.65
CA LEU A 63 -8.51 12.24 5.88
C LEU A 63 -8.57 11.40 4.60
N PHE A 64 -9.64 11.53 3.82
CA PHE A 64 -9.76 10.88 2.52
C PHE A 64 -8.68 11.33 1.53
N GLY A 65 -8.38 12.64 1.47
CA GLY A 65 -7.29 13.17 0.64
C GLY A 65 -5.92 12.61 1.02
N ILE A 66 -5.64 12.52 2.33
CA ILE A 66 -4.40 11.91 2.85
C ILE A 66 -4.35 10.42 2.49
N ALA A 67 -5.47 9.70 2.64
CA ALA A 67 -5.55 8.27 2.35
C ALA A 67 -5.34 7.97 0.86
N ILE A 68 -5.96 8.74 -0.05
CA ILE A 68 -5.72 8.63 -1.49
C ILE A 68 -4.26 8.91 -1.82
N THR A 69 -3.69 9.97 -1.25
CA THR A 69 -2.28 10.31 -1.50
C THR A 69 -1.36 9.19 -1.02
N GLY A 70 -1.64 8.61 0.15
CA GLY A 70 -0.97 7.42 0.67
C GLY A 70 -1.06 6.22 -0.27
N LEU A 71 -2.23 6.00 -0.87
CA LEU A 71 -2.47 4.93 -1.84
C LEU A 71 -1.68 5.16 -3.14
N TYR A 72 -1.59 6.40 -3.63
CA TYR A 72 -0.77 6.76 -4.80
C TYR A 72 0.73 6.58 -4.54
N LEU A 73 1.20 6.87 -3.32
CA LEU A 73 2.60 6.73 -2.92
C LEU A 73 2.95 5.32 -2.41
N ASN A 74 2.03 4.35 -2.49
CA ASN A 74 2.17 3.00 -1.95
C ASN A 74 2.61 2.97 -0.46
N ARG A 75 2.15 3.95 0.34
CA ARG A 75 2.48 4.12 1.75
C ARG A 75 1.25 3.79 2.62
N PRO A 76 1.05 2.53 3.05
CA PRO A 76 -0.15 2.11 3.77
C PRO A 76 -0.31 2.80 5.14
N ILE A 77 0.78 3.25 5.75
CA ILE A 77 0.77 3.96 7.04
C ILE A 77 -0.07 5.25 6.98
N ALA A 78 -0.08 5.93 5.83
CA ALA A 78 -0.85 7.16 5.64
C ALA A 78 -2.38 6.93 5.61
N MET A 79 -2.84 5.69 5.44
CA MET A 79 -4.27 5.34 5.45
C MET A 79 -4.81 5.04 6.86
N ILE A 80 -3.92 4.83 7.84
CA ILE A 80 -4.32 4.48 9.21
C ILE A 80 -5.26 5.53 9.83
N PRO A 81 -5.01 6.86 9.74
CA PRO A 81 -5.88 7.86 10.34
C PRO A 81 -7.31 7.88 9.77
N ASP A 82 -7.45 7.63 8.47
CA ASP A 82 -8.77 7.55 7.81
C ASP A 82 -9.54 6.31 8.28
N VAL A 83 -8.85 5.19 8.43
CA VAL A 83 -9.43 3.92 8.87
C VAL A 83 -9.84 3.98 10.33
N THR A 84 -9.01 4.55 11.21
CA THR A 84 -9.36 4.71 12.63
C THR A 84 -10.54 5.64 12.82
N TYR A 85 -10.61 6.75 12.09
CA TYR A 85 -11.77 7.65 12.07
C TYR A 85 -13.06 6.91 11.69
N LYS A 86 -13.01 6.13 10.61
CA LYS A 86 -14.16 5.34 10.13
C LYS A 86 -14.59 4.28 11.13
N ILE A 87 -13.65 3.62 11.82
CA ILE A 87 -13.95 2.67 12.90
C ILE A 87 -14.70 3.35 14.03
N LEU A 88 -14.21 4.50 14.50
CA LEU A 88 -14.83 5.24 15.59
C LEU A 88 -16.26 5.68 15.25
N ILE A 89 -16.46 6.28 14.07
CA ILE A 89 -17.80 6.68 13.63
C ILE A 89 -18.75 5.49 13.47
N SER A 90 -18.25 4.38 12.92
CA SER A 90 -19.04 3.16 12.75
C SER A 90 -19.48 2.58 14.10
N LEU A 91 -18.59 2.56 15.09
CA LEU A 91 -18.92 2.12 16.45
C LEU A 91 -19.96 3.05 17.09
N CYS A 92 -19.77 4.37 16.99
CA CYS A 92 -20.75 5.34 17.49
C CYS A 92 -22.12 5.14 16.84
N ALA A 93 -22.17 4.91 15.53
CA ALA A 93 -23.42 4.65 14.80
C ALA A 93 -24.08 3.35 15.22
N LEU A 94 -23.30 2.30 15.45
CA LEU A 94 -23.82 1.04 15.93
C LEU A 94 -24.44 1.18 17.33
N PHE A 95 -23.74 1.84 18.27
CA PHE A 95 -24.26 2.08 19.61
C PHE A 95 -25.50 2.97 19.61
N TYR A 96 -25.50 4.04 18.81
CA TYR A 96 -26.66 4.92 18.69
C TYR A 96 -27.86 4.17 18.08
N GLY A 97 -27.65 3.36 17.04
CA GLY A 97 -28.71 2.55 16.45
C GLY A 97 -29.27 1.49 17.40
N ILE A 98 -28.44 0.88 18.25
CA ILE A 98 -28.90 -0.05 19.30
C ILE A 98 -29.75 0.71 20.32
N HIS A 99 -29.29 1.89 20.76
CA HIS A 99 -30.03 2.71 21.71
C HIS A 99 -31.38 3.19 21.16
N GLU A 100 -31.47 3.56 19.88
CA GLU A 100 -32.76 3.87 19.23
C GLU A 100 -33.68 2.65 19.16
N ALA A 101 -33.13 1.46 18.91
CA ALA A 101 -33.89 0.22 18.85
C ALA A 101 -34.45 -0.18 20.23
N ASP A 102 -33.66 -0.03 21.29
CA ASP A 102 -34.08 -0.25 22.67
C ASP A 102 -35.09 0.80 23.15
N GLY A 103 -35.00 2.03 22.61
CA GLY A 103 -35.93 3.13 22.88
C GLY A 103 -37.30 2.99 22.21
N ALA A 104 -37.58 1.88 21.52
CA ALA A 104 -38.82 1.60 20.80
C ALA A 104 -39.23 2.70 19.79
N VAL A 105 -38.25 3.36 19.18
CA VAL A 105 -38.49 4.37 18.13
C VAL A 105 -38.97 3.66 16.85
N ASP A 106 -39.98 4.22 16.20
CA ASP A 106 -40.53 3.66 14.95
C ASP A 106 -39.43 3.48 13.88
N ASN A 107 -39.45 2.32 13.21
CA ASN A 107 -38.45 1.90 12.21
C ASN A 107 -37.00 1.76 12.71
N ALA A 108 -36.73 1.84 14.01
CA ALA A 108 -35.36 1.75 14.55
C ALA A 108 -34.66 0.43 14.20
N VAL A 109 -35.37 -0.69 14.21
CA VAL A 109 -34.82 -2.01 13.83
C VAL A 109 -34.38 -2.02 12.36
N TYR A 110 -35.17 -1.42 11.45
CA TYR A 110 -34.81 -1.32 10.04
C TYR A 110 -33.63 -0.38 9.81
N ARG A 111 -33.53 0.71 10.58
CA ARG A 111 -32.37 1.60 10.55
C ARG A 111 -31.11 0.91 11.05
N LEU A 112 -31.21 0.18 12.16
CA LEU A 112 -30.11 -0.60 12.72
C LEU A 112 -29.58 -1.64 11.74
N THR A 113 -30.45 -2.36 11.03
CA THR A 113 -30.00 -3.35 10.02
C THR A 113 -29.28 -2.69 8.85
N LEU A 114 -29.74 -1.53 8.37
CA LEU A 114 -29.05 -0.75 7.33
C LEU A 114 -27.67 -0.26 7.81
N ILE A 115 -27.56 0.20 9.06
CA ILE A 115 -26.28 0.62 9.65
C ILE A 115 -25.33 -0.57 9.74
N CYS A 116 -25.80 -1.72 10.22
CA CYS A 116 -24.99 -2.93 10.27
C CYS A 116 -24.47 -3.33 8.89
N ILE A 117 -25.32 -3.28 7.86
CA ILE A 117 -24.92 -3.56 6.47
C ILE A 117 -23.87 -2.55 5.99
N ALA A 118 -24.09 -1.25 6.20
CA ALA A 118 -23.17 -0.19 5.81
C ALA A 118 -21.80 -0.33 6.50
N VAL A 119 -21.80 -0.64 7.80
CA VAL A 119 -20.58 -0.89 8.58
C VAL A 119 -19.83 -2.10 8.03
N VAL A 120 -20.50 -3.23 7.80
CA VAL A 120 -19.88 -4.44 7.23
C VAL A 120 -19.28 -4.14 5.85
N LEU A 121 -20.01 -3.45 4.97
CA LEU A 121 -19.50 -3.03 3.66
C LEU A 121 -18.24 -2.18 3.79
N GLN A 122 -18.26 -1.18 4.67
CA GLN A 122 -17.16 -0.26 4.88
C GLN A 122 -15.90 -0.95 5.43
N PHE A 123 -16.05 -1.95 6.30
CA PHE A 123 -14.95 -2.78 6.76
C PHE A 123 -14.43 -3.73 5.67
N THR A 124 -15.32 -4.31 4.89
CA THR A 124 -14.96 -5.24 3.81
C THR A 124 -14.14 -4.53 2.73
N GLU A 125 -14.56 -3.32 2.32
CA GLU A 125 -13.82 -2.48 1.37
C GLU A 125 -12.44 -2.10 1.89
N ASN A 126 -12.34 -1.66 3.15
CA ASN A 126 -11.05 -1.33 3.77
C ASN A 126 -10.13 -2.55 3.85
N TYR A 127 -10.67 -3.72 4.20
CA TYR A 127 -9.91 -4.97 4.25
C TYR A 127 -9.33 -5.32 2.87
N VAL A 128 -10.14 -5.24 1.81
CA VAL A 128 -9.68 -5.50 0.44
C VAL A 128 -8.61 -4.50 0.01
N LEU A 129 -8.78 -3.21 0.34
CA LEU A 129 -7.77 -2.19 0.05
C LEU A 129 -6.44 -2.51 0.73
N PHE A 130 -6.44 -2.84 2.03
CA PHE A 130 -5.21 -3.23 2.73
C PHE A 130 -4.59 -4.52 2.19
N GLN A 131 -5.39 -5.52 1.86
CA GLN A 131 -4.91 -6.76 1.28
C GLN A 131 -4.24 -6.51 -0.08
N SER A 132 -4.82 -5.65 -0.91
CA SER A 132 -4.24 -5.28 -2.21
C SER A 132 -2.93 -4.48 -2.07
N LEU A 133 -2.87 -3.53 -1.13
CA LEU A 133 -1.68 -2.75 -0.84
C LEU A 133 -0.54 -3.60 -0.28
N SER A 134 -0.84 -4.54 0.61
CA SER A 134 0.18 -5.46 1.15
C SER A 134 0.73 -6.41 0.08
N ALA A 135 -0.10 -6.88 -0.85
CA ALA A 135 0.36 -7.68 -2.00
C ALA A 135 1.31 -6.87 -2.91
N ILE A 136 0.97 -5.60 -3.21
CA ILE A 136 1.85 -4.70 -3.98
C ILE A 136 3.16 -4.44 -3.24
N HIS A 137 3.11 -4.23 -1.93
CA HIS A 137 4.31 -3.99 -1.12
C HIS A 137 5.24 -5.20 -1.12
N LEU A 138 4.70 -6.42 -0.94
CA LEU A 138 5.47 -7.67 -1.01
C LEU A 138 6.10 -7.88 -2.39
N GLN A 139 5.36 -7.64 -3.48
CA GLN A 139 5.93 -7.70 -4.83
C GLN A 139 7.06 -6.70 -5.02
N SER A 140 6.91 -5.47 -4.51
CA SER A 140 7.96 -4.45 -4.60
C SER A 140 9.22 -4.83 -3.82
N GLN A 141 9.08 -5.42 -2.64
CA GLN A 141 10.21 -5.91 -1.85
C GLN A 141 10.91 -7.11 -2.52
N GLN A 142 10.15 -8.02 -3.12
CA GLN A 142 10.70 -9.14 -3.89
C GLN A 142 11.44 -8.68 -5.14
N LEU A 143 10.97 -7.63 -5.81
CA LEU A 143 11.66 -7.01 -6.95
C LEU A 143 12.96 -6.32 -6.54
N VAL A 144 12.99 -5.68 -5.37
CA VAL A 144 14.22 -5.10 -4.79
C VAL A 144 15.20 -6.20 -4.41
N GLN A 145 14.74 -7.31 -3.83
CA GLN A 145 15.60 -8.47 -3.53
C GLN A 145 16.09 -9.20 -4.78
N ARG A 146 15.34 -9.19 -5.88
CA ARG A 146 15.76 -9.79 -7.16
C ARG A 146 16.68 -8.92 -7.99
N ARG A 147 16.85 -7.64 -7.66
CA ARG A 147 17.88 -6.83 -8.31
C ARG A 147 19.23 -7.37 -7.84
N PRO A 148 20.10 -7.85 -8.75
CA PRO A 148 21.47 -8.14 -8.36
C PRO A 148 22.09 -6.86 -7.79
N PRO A 149 22.95 -6.95 -6.76
CA PRO A 149 23.67 -5.79 -6.27
C PRO A 149 24.39 -5.12 -7.46
N PRO A 150 24.40 -3.77 -7.54
CA PRO A 150 25.07 -3.08 -8.63
C PRO A 150 26.52 -3.56 -8.69
N SER A 151 26.98 -3.93 -9.88
CA SER A 151 28.39 -4.28 -10.08
C SER A 151 29.26 -3.04 -9.82
N TYR A 152 30.51 -3.23 -9.40
CA TYR A 152 31.44 -2.13 -9.15
C TYR A 152 31.57 -1.18 -10.36
N ASP A 153 31.45 -1.70 -11.59
CA ASP A 153 31.44 -0.88 -12.82
C ASP A 153 30.23 0.06 -12.90
N GLN A 154 29.06 -0.37 -12.42
CA GLN A 154 27.86 0.46 -12.35
C GLN A 154 27.96 1.53 -11.26
N LEU A 155 28.64 1.23 -10.14
CA LEU A 155 28.95 2.23 -9.11
C LEU A 155 29.96 3.28 -9.62
N TYR A 156 31.00 2.83 -10.32
CA TYR A 156 32.03 3.71 -10.88
C TYR A 156 31.44 4.71 -11.90
N ILE A 157 30.55 4.24 -12.78
CA ILE A 157 29.86 5.11 -13.75
C ILE A 157 28.94 6.11 -13.04
N VAL A 158 28.28 5.71 -11.95
CA VAL A 158 27.42 6.59 -11.15
C VAL A 158 28.23 7.66 -10.41
N GLU A 159 29.38 7.31 -9.82
CA GLU A 159 30.31 8.27 -9.21
C GLU A 159 30.89 9.23 -10.25
N LEU A 160 31.24 8.73 -11.43
CA LEU A 160 31.78 9.54 -12.52
C LEU A 160 30.75 10.54 -13.05
N CYS A 161 29.48 10.14 -13.18
CA CYS A 161 28.37 11.04 -13.54
C CYS A 161 28.07 12.08 -12.44
N GLN A 162 28.31 11.77 -11.16
CA GLN A 162 28.12 12.75 -10.07
C GLN A 162 29.19 13.84 -10.04
N HIS A 163 30.39 13.58 -10.57
CA HIS A 163 31.46 14.58 -10.68
C HIS A 163 31.45 15.38 -11.99
N SER A 164 30.66 15.00 -12.99
CA SER A 164 30.74 15.58 -14.33
C SER A 164 29.38 15.98 -14.93
N GLY A 165 28.64 16.88 -14.26
CA GLY A 165 27.52 17.59 -14.89
C GLY A 165 26.35 16.71 -15.37
N PRO A 166 25.35 17.25 -16.09
CA PRO A 166 24.06 16.58 -16.26
C PRO A 166 24.16 15.43 -17.27
N CYS A 167 24.22 14.20 -16.75
CA CYS A 167 24.07 12.98 -17.55
C CYS A 167 22.64 12.91 -18.12
N THR A 168 22.47 13.30 -19.39
CA THR A 168 21.25 13.04 -20.16
C THR A 168 21.06 11.54 -20.32
N THR A 169 20.00 11.03 -19.70
CA THR A 169 19.51 9.65 -19.80
C THR A 169 19.01 9.34 -21.21
N ALA A 170 19.92 9.10 -22.14
CA ALA A 170 19.60 8.46 -23.41
C ALA A 170 19.97 6.97 -23.31
N LYS A 171 18.93 6.12 -23.21
CA LYS A 171 18.92 4.68 -23.51
C LYS A 171 20.29 4.02 -23.68
N LEU A 172 20.75 3.30 -22.65
CA LEU A 172 21.71 2.20 -22.80
C LEU A 172 21.05 1.05 -23.58
N THR A 173 20.99 1.22 -24.88
CA THR A 173 20.92 0.13 -25.84
C THR A 173 22.05 0.42 -26.81
N VAL A 174 22.92 -0.57 -27.06
CA VAL A 174 24.08 -0.51 -27.96
C VAL A 174 25.39 -0.06 -27.29
N LEU A 175 26.05 -0.94 -26.52
CA LEU A 175 27.51 -1.07 -26.57
C LEU A 175 28.01 -2.39 -25.94
N GLU A 176 27.46 -3.54 -26.37
CA GLU A 176 28.07 -4.84 -26.05
C GLU A 176 28.48 -5.50 -27.38
N ARG A 177 29.47 -4.88 -28.02
CA ARG A 177 30.22 -5.46 -29.12
C ARG A 177 31.63 -4.89 -29.11
N ILE A 178 32.39 -5.20 -28.07
CA ILE A 178 33.85 -5.08 -28.10
C ILE A 178 34.43 -6.35 -27.48
N ASP A 179 35.34 -6.94 -28.26
CA ASP A 179 36.05 -8.22 -28.11
C ASP A 179 36.35 -8.72 -26.70
N GLU A 180 35.93 -9.96 -26.44
CA GLU A 180 36.29 -10.76 -25.28
C GLU A 180 37.57 -11.58 -25.55
N GLN A 181 38.63 -10.96 -26.12
CA GLN A 181 39.88 -11.65 -26.48
C GLN A 181 41.08 -11.34 -25.57
N THR A 182 40.87 -10.81 -24.37
CA THR A 182 41.93 -10.71 -23.34
C THR A 182 41.35 -10.84 -21.94
N ARG A 183 40.98 -12.06 -21.54
CA ARG A 183 40.65 -12.39 -20.15
C ARG A 183 41.79 -13.23 -19.56
N PRO A 184 42.53 -12.75 -18.55
CA PRO A 184 43.43 -13.61 -17.77
C PRO A 184 42.59 -14.65 -17.01
N GLU A 185 42.89 -15.94 -17.16
CA GLU A 185 42.16 -17.06 -16.54
C GLU A 185 42.38 -17.22 -15.03
N THR A 186 43.17 -16.36 -14.40
CA THR A 186 43.44 -16.46 -12.96
C THR A 186 42.36 -15.74 -12.16
N PRO A 187 41.62 -16.43 -11.26
CA PRO A 187 40.71 -15.75 -10.34
C PRO A 187 41.50 -14.74 -9.48
N PRO A 188 40.94 -13.57 -9.16
CA PRO A 188 41.63 -12.61 -8.30
C PRO A 188 41.88 -13.26 -6.93
N PRO A 189 43.08 -13.06 -6.36
CA PRO A 189 43.42 -13.65 -5.06
C PRO A 189 42.45 -13.18 -3.99
N CYS A 190 42.01 -14.11 -3.13
CA CYS A 190 41.19 -13.77 -1.96
C CYS A 190 41.86 -12.67 -1.15
N TYR A 191 41.05 -11.75 -0.63
CA TYR A 191 41.47 -10.55 0.11
C TYR A 191 42.56 -10.80 1.16
N GLU A 192 42.57 -11.98 1.79
CA GLU A 192 43.61 -12.38 2.75
C GLU A 192 45.01 -12.47 2.12
N LEU A 193 45.13 -13.00 0.90
CA LEU A 193 46.40 -13.15 0.20
C LEU A 193 46.98 -11.80 -0.29
N ALA A 194 46.10 -10.83 -0.58
CA ALA A 194 46.50 -9.46 -0.93
C ALA A 194 47.06 -8.70 0.29
N ILE A 195 46.53 -8.97 1.48
CA ILE A 195 47.05 -8.38 2.73
C ILE A 195 48.41 -8.98 3.09
N GLU A 196 48.60 -10.28 2.92
CA GLU A 196 49.88 -10.94 3.20
C GLU A 196 50.99 -10.47 2.27
N THR A 197 50.69 -10.27 0.98
CA THR A 197 51.65 -9.73 0.01
C THR A 197 52.02 -8.27 0.27
N LEU A 198 51.07 -7.46 0.75
CA LEU A 198 51.37 -6.10 1.21
C LEU A 198 52.25 -6.09 2.47
N LYS A 199 51.96 -6.95 3.46
CA LYS A 199 52.80 -7.06 4.68
C LYS A 199 54.21 -7.57 4.38
N SER A 200 54.37 -8.55 3.48
CA SER A 200 55.68 -9.07 3.12
C SER A 200 56.51 -8.02 2.35
N SER A 201 55.87 -7.24 1.46
CA SER A 201 56.53 -6.15 0.74
C SER A 201 57.01 -5.00 1.63
N GLN A 202 56.38 -4.77 2.79
CA GLN A 202 56.82 -3.76 3.76
C GLN A 202 58.04 -4.19 4.60
N HIS A 203 58.30 -5.49 4.73
CA HIS A 203 59.45 -5.99 5.48
C HIS A 203 60.75 -6.08 4.67
N THR A 204 60.69 -5.98 3.34
CA THR A 204 61.88 -6.07 2.47
C THR A 204 62.55 -4.71 2.20
N ASN A 205 61.95 -3.59 2.66
CA ASN A 205 62.50 -2.24 2.50
C ASN A 205 63.01 -1.64 3.83
N ARG A 206 63.78 -2.43 4.60
CA ARG A 206 64.65 -1.91 5.67
C ARG A 206 66.04 -2.53 5.58
#